data_AF-A0A958UXM7-F1
#
_entry.id   AF-A0A958UXM7-F1
#
_cell.length_a   1.000
_cell.length_b   1.000
_cell.length_c   1.000
_cell.angle_alpha   90.00
_cell.angle_beta   90.00
_cell.angle_gamma   90.00
#
_symmetry.space_group_name_H-M   'P 1'
#
loop_
_entity.id
_entity.type
_entity.pdbx_description
1 polymer ?
#
loop_
_entity_poly.entity_id
_entity_poly.type
_entity_poly.pdbx_seq_one_letter_code
_entity_poly.pdbx_strand_id
1 'polypeptide(L)'
;ECFLEAVGASDLEMERMKKEAMKSLIMHEVGHTLGLNHNMKASQIYSIEQLQDTEFIKGKALTGSVMDYTAINLTKDRTKQGQYYDMSVGPYDIWAIQFGYTPFKTAAEKMALLDQSTKPELIFGNDADDMRSPGKAIDPRV
;
A
#
# COMPACT_ATOMS: atom_id res chain seq x y z
N GLU A 1 -3.77 16.88 9.91
CA GLU A 1 -4.89 17.81 10.17
C GLU A 1 -4.63 19.21 9.58
N CYS A 2 -3.46 19.83 9.84
CA CYS A 2 -3.13 21.20 9.40
C CYS A 2 -3.32 21.54 7.90
N PHE A 3 -3.00 20.65 6.94
CA PHE A 3 -3.09 20.98 5.51
C PHE A 3 -4.53 21.14 5.00
N LEU A 4 -5.43 20.20 5.34
CA LEU A 4 -6.81 20.23 4.87
C LEU A 4 -7.61 21.39 5.50
N GLU A 5 -7.36 21.67 6.78
CA GLU A 5 -7.91 22.84 7.46
C GLU A 5 -7.42 24.14 6.82
N ALA A 6 -6.13 24.22 6.47
CA ALA A 6 -5.54 25.38 5.81
C ALA A 6 -6.10 25.65 4.40
N VAL A 7 -6.63 24.63 3.71
CA VAL A 7 -7.27 24.79 2.39
C VAL A 7 -8.80 24.85 2.45
N GLY A 8 -9.38 25.01 3.65
CA GLY A 8 -10.83 25.10 3.84
C GLY A 8 -11.57 23.81 3.47
N ALA A 9 -11.06 22.66 3.90
CA ALA A 9 -11.77 21.40 3.78
C ALA A 9 -13.07 21.42 4.58
N SER A 10 -14.12 20.81 4.04
CA SER A 10 -15.38 20.64 4.77
C SER A 10 -15.22 19.58 5.87
N ASP A 11 -16.05 19.66 6.90
CA ASP A 11 -16.09 18.64 7.96
C ASP A 11 -16.28 17.24 7.39
N LEU A 12 -17.08 17.10 6.32
CA LEU A 12 -17.32 15.84 5.63
C LEU A 12 -16.05 15.25 5.00
N GLU A 13 -15.19 16.09 4.42
CA GLU A 13 -13.92 15.65 3.84
C GLU A 13 -12.91 15.24 4.92
N MET A 14 -12.89 15.98 6.03
CA MET A 14 -12.06 15.63 7.18
C MET A 14 -12.48 14.29 7.79
N GLU A 15 -13.78 14.08 7.98
CA GLU A 15 -14.31 12.82 8.50
C GLU A 15 -14.08 11.65 7.53
N ARG A 16 -14.20 11.89 6.22
CA ARG A 16 -13.83 10.90 5.20
C ARG A 16 -12.36 10.51 5.33
N MET A 17 -11.44 11.48 5.38
CA MET A 17 -10.01 11.21 5.51
C MET A 17 -9.70 10.41 6.77
N LYS A 18 -10.26 10.77 7.93
CA LYS A 18 -10.06 10.04 9.19
C LYS A 18 -10.55 8.59 9.10
N LYS A 19 -11.71 8.37 8.49
CA LYS A 19 -12.27 7.03 8.29
C LYS A 19 -11.38 6.16 7.40
N GLU A 20 -10.88 6.73 6.30
CA GLU A 20 -9.97 6.02 5.39
C GLU A 20 -8.63 5.69 6.09
N ALA A 21 -8.06 6.64 6.84
CA ALA A 21 -6.85 6.43 7.65
C ALA A 21 -7.03 5.30 8.67
N MET A 22 -8.13 5.32 9.42
CA MET A 22 -8.44 4.30 10.43
C MET A 22 -8.58 2.91 9.79
N LYS A 23 -9.25 2.82 8.63
CA LYS A 23 -9.38 1.54 7.92
C LYS A 23 -8.03 1.01 7.45
N SER A 24 -7.20 1.87 6.86
CA SER A 24 -5.84 1.52 6.41
C SER A 24 -4.99 1.01 7.58
N LEU A 25 -5.00 1.72 8.71
CA LEU A 25 -4.29 1.30 9.93
C LEU A 25 -4.76 -0.06 10.45
N ILE A 26 -6.08 -0.28 10.53
CA ILE A 26 -6.62 -1.58 10.97
C ILE A 26 -6.15 -2.70 10.04
N MET A 27 -6.16 -2.48 8.71
CA MET A 27 -5.65 -3.49 7.76
C MET A 27 -4.16 -3.76 7.96
N HIS A 28 -3.35 -2.73 8.21
CA HIS A 28 -1.91 -2.84 8.48
C HIS A 28 -1.62 -3.70 9.72
N GLU A 29 -2.26 -3.37 10.85
CA GLU A 29 -2.05 -4.12 12.09
C GLU A 29 -2.55 -5.56 11.99
N VAL A 30 -3.67 -5.78 11.29
CA VAL A 30 -4.11 -7.15 10.97
C VAL A 30 -3.08 -7.87 10.10
N GLY A 31 -2.47 -7.20 9.14
CA GLY A 31 -1.35 -7.73 8.36
C GLY A 31 -0.19 -8.22 9.24
N HIS A 32 0.21 -7.44 10.25
CA HIS A 32 1.21 -7.87 11.23
C HIS A 32 0.77 -9.09 12.04
N THR A 33 -0.49 -9.15 12.48
CA THR A 33 -1.00 -10.35 13.18
C THR A 33 -1.00 -11.60 12.30
N LEU A 34 -1.10 -11.43 10.98
CA LEU A 34 -0.95 -12.48 9.96
C LEU A 34 0.52 -12.70 9.53
N GLY A 35 1.49 -12.05 10.20
CA GLY A 35 2.92 -12.26 9.96
C GLY A 35 3.50 -11.51 8.77
N LEU A 36 2.80 -10.51 8.22
CA LEU A 36 3.37 -9.64 7.19
C LEU A 36 4.34 -8.63 7.81
N ASN A 37 5.52 -8.47 7.17
CA ASN A 37 6.46 -7.40 7.48
C ASN A 37 6.08 -6.14 6.71
N HIS A 38 6.69 -5.00 7.06
CA HIS A 38 6.58 -3.80 6.24
C HIS A 38 7.09 -4.04 4.82
N ASN A 39 6.50 -3.32 3.87
CA ASN A 39 6.89 -3.34 2.47
C ASN A 39 7.01 -1.90 1.94
N MET A 40 8.17 -1.27 2.12
CA MET A 40 8.42 0.13 1.76
C MET A 40 8.53 0.36 0.24
N LYS A 41 8.45 -0.71 -0.57
CA LYS A 41 8.43 -0.61 -2.04
C LYS A 41 7.04 -0.61 -2.65
N ALA A 42 6.01 -0.86 -1.86
CA ALA A 42 4.69 -1.14 -2.40
C ALA A 42 4.02 0.10 -3.04
N SER A 43 4.46 1.31 -2.71
CA SER A 43 4.00 2.59 -3.24
C SER A 43 4.49 2.92 -4.66
N GLN A 44 5.30 2.05 -5.28
CA GLN A 44 5.88 2.27 -6.61
C GLN A 44 5.07 1.66 -7.75
N ILE A 45 3.92 1.04 -7.46
CA ILE A 45 3.15 0.29 -8.46
C ILE A 45 2.33 1.19 -9.41
N TYR A 46 2.11 2.46 -9.04
CA TYR A 46 1.39 3.44 -9.87
C TYR A 46 2.15 4.76 -9.97
N SER A 47 2.00 5.42 -11.13
CA SER A 47 2.44 6.79 -11.35
C SER A 47 1.55 7.81 -10.62
N ILE A 48 2.06 9.02 -10.41
CA ILE A 48 1.30 10.13 -9.81
C ILE A 48 0.06 10.45 -10.65
N GLU A 49 0.19 10.41 -11.97
CA GLU A 49 -0.91 10.66 -12.91
C GLU A 49 -2.02 9.61 -12.75
N GLN A 50 -1.66 8.34 -12.57
CA GLN A 50 -2.62 7.27 -12.30
C GLN A 50 -3.30 7.44 -10.94
N LEU A 51 -2.57 7.86 -9.91
CA LEU A 51 -3.14 8.11 -8.58
C LEU A 51 -4.10 9.31 -8.54
N GLN A 52 -3.95 10.24 -9.49
CA GLN A 52 -4.84 11.40 -9.67
C GLN A 52 -6.05 11.09 -10.57
N ASP A 53 -6.07 9.96 -11.26
CA ASP A 53 -7.22 9.48 -12.02
C ASP A 53 -8.17 8.69 -11.11
N THR A 54 -9.25 9.35 -10.69
CA THR A 54 -10.24 8.78 -9.78
C THR A 54 -10.93 7.54 -10.32
N GLU A 55 -11.11 7.40 -11.63
CA GLU A 55 -11.71 6.21 -12.23
C GLU A 55 -10.70 5.07 -12.31
N PHE A 56 -9.42 5.36 -12.55
CA PHE A 56 -8.37 4.34 -12.54
C PHE A 56 -8.19 3.69 -11.16
N ILE A 57 -8.18 4.48 -10.09
CA ILE A 57 -7.95 3.99 -8.71
C ILE A 57 -9.21 3.40 -8.07
N LYS A 58 -10.38 3.58 -8.68
CA LYS A 58 -11.65 3.14 -8.11
C LYS A 58 -11.65 1.63 -7.88
N GLY A 59 -11.80 1.22 -6.63
CA GLY A 59 -11.81 -0.18 -6.23
C GLY A 59 -10.43 -0.86 -6.21
N LYS A 60 -9.34 -0.11 -6.40
CA LYS A 60 -7.97 -0.60 -6.22
C LYS A 60 -7.40 -0.13 -4.88
N ALA A 61 -6.43 -0.86 -4.36
CA ALA A 61 -5.47 -0.30 -3.42
C ALA A 61 -4.64 0.78 -4.15
N LEU A 62 -4.25 1.83 -3.45
CA LEU A 62 -3.24 2.80 -3.86
C LEU A 62 -1.84 2.19 -3.92
N THR A 63 -1.60 1.15 -3.12
CA THR A 63 -0.29 0.50 -3.00
C THR A 63 -0.34 -0.99 -3.33
N GLY A 64 0.83 -1.57 -3.53
CA GLY A 64 1.00 -3.02 -3.63
C GLY A 64 0.66 -3.74 -2.33
N SER A 65 0.75 -3.07 -1.18
CA SER A 65 0.65 -3.64 0.15
C SER A 65 0.26 -2.57 1.17
N VAL A 66 -0.73 -2.86 2.02
CA VAL A 66 -1.07 -2.01 3.17
C VAL A 66 0.05 -1.92 4.21
N MET A 67 1.11 -2.71 4.05
CA MET A 67 2.29 -2.73 4.91
C MET A 67 3.33 -1.66 4.56
N ASP A 68 3.07 -0.79 3.59
CA ASP A 68 3.90 0.38 3.27
C ASP A 68 3.58 1.58 4.19
N TYR A 69 4.53 2.50 4.33
CA TYR A 69 4.37 3.78 5.02
C TYR A 69 4.20 4.93 4.02
N THR A 70 3.04 4.94 3.34
CA THR A 70 2.76 5.97 2.34
C THR A 70 2.33 7.29 2.93
N ALA A 71 2.75 8.38 2.29
CA ALA A 71 2.15 9.68 2.49
C ALA A 71 0.67 9.69 2.05
N ILE A 72 -0.08 10.67 2.57
CA ILE A 72 -1.49 10.87 2.19
C ILE A 72 -1.58 11.17 0.69
N ASN A 73 -2.44 10.44 -0.04
CA ASN A 73 -2.68 10.68 -1.46
C ASN A 73 -3.51 11.97 -1.64
N LEU A 74 -2.81 13.07 -1.90
CA LEU A 74 -3.38 14.39 -2.07
C LEU A 74 -3.18 14.89 -3.50
N THR A 75 -4.23 15.47 -4.07
CA THR A 75 -4.16 16.21 -5.33
C THR A 75 -4.29 17.71 -5.10
N LYS A 76 -3.65 18.50 -5.97
CA LYS A 76 -3.84 19.95 -5.99
C LYS A 76 -5.23 20.33 -6.51
N ASP A 77 -5.83 19.50 -7.36
CA ASP A 77 -7.18 19.70 -7.88
C ASP A 77 -8.19 18.93 -7.02
N ARG A 78 -8.82 19.65 -6.08
CA ARG A 78 -9.79 19.06 -5.14
C ARG A 78 -10.99 18.41 -5.82
N THR A 79 -11.34 18.79 -7.04
CA THR A 79 -12.43 18.16 -7.80
C THR A 79 -12.07 16.75 -8.28
N LYS A 80 -10.79 16.41 -8.29
CA LYS A 80 -10.23 15.10 -8.66
C LYS A 80 -9.70 14.31 -7.46
N GLN A 81 -10.10 14.67 -6.24
CA GLN A 81 -9.60 14.00 -5.04
C GLN A 81 -10.12 12.56 -4.94
N GLY A 82 -9.20 11.63 -5.14
CA GLY A 82 -9.39 10.19 -4.95
C GLY A 82 -9.51 9.78 -3.48
N GLN A 83 -9.26 8.51 -3.20
CA GLN A 83 -9.04 8.05 -1.82
C GLN A 83 -7.71 8.61 -1.27
N TYR A 84 -7.73 9.01 0.00
CA TYR A 84 -6.60 9.56 0.74
C TYR A 84 -5.64 8.48 1.23
N TYR A 85 -6.18 7.29 1.55
CA TYR A 85 -5.44 6.12 2.04
C TYR A 85 -5.94 4.86 1.35
N ASP A 86 -5.21 3.75 1.56
CA ASP A 86 -5.65 2.44 1.11
C ASP A 86 -6.98 2.02 1.73
N MET A 87 -7.93 1.69 0.86
CA MET A 87 -9.26 1.22 1.26
C MET A 87 -9.47 -0.28 1.00
N SER A 88 -8.45 -0.96 0.51
CA SER A 88 -8.38 -2.41 0.32
C SER A 88 -6.94 -2.89 0.47
N VAL A 89 -6.77 -4.19 0.73
CA VAL A 89 -5.45 -4.83 0.65
C VAL A 89 -4.91 -4.81 -0.78
N GLY A 90 -3.59 -4.74 -0.90
CA GLY A 90 -2.90 -4.71 -2.18
C GLY A 90 -2.61 -6.10 -2.76
N PRO A 91 -2.17 -6.18 -4.03
CA PRO A 91 -1.83 -7.43 -4.69
C PRO A 91 -0.75 -8.24 -3.96
N TYR A 92 0.26 -7.58 -3.38
CA TYR A 92 1.29 -8.24 -2.58
C TYR A 92 0.71 -8.91 -1.34
N ASP A 93 -0.17 -8.23 -0.60
CA ASP A 93 -0.80 -8.78 0.61
C ASP A 93 -1.56 -10.06 0.30
N ILE A 94 -2.36 -10.03 -0.77
CA ILE A 94 -3.15 -11.18 -1.22
C ILE A 94 -2.22 -12.34 -1.59
N TRP A 95 -1.19 -12.08 -2.39
CA TRP A 95 -0.22 -13.09 -2.80
C TRP A 95 0.55 -13.69 -1.62
N ALA A 96 1.04 -12.85 -0.70
CA ALA A 96 1.80 -13.27 0.47
C ALA A 96 0.96 -14.15 1.40
N ILE A 97 -0.30 -13.77 1.66
CA ILE A 97 -1.22 -14.58 2.45
C ILE A 97 -1.55 -15.90 1.74
N GLN A 98 -1.83 -15.87 0.43
CA GLN A 98 -2.05 -17.11 -0.33
C GLN A 98 -0.83 -18.03 -0.25
N PHE A 99 0.38 -17.50 -0.40
CA PHE A 99 1.61 -18.28 -0.33
C PHE A 99 1.88 -18.84 1.08
N GLY A 100 1.62 -18.06 2.13
CA GLY A 100 1.85 -18.46 3.51
C GLY A 100 0.80 -19.42 4.09
N TYR A 101 -0.47 -19.32 3.64
CA TYR A 101 -1.60 -19.97 4.30
C TYR A 101 -2.39 -20.96 3.42
N THR A 102 -2.09 -21.07 2.11
CA THR A 102 -2.76 -22.08 1.27
C THR A 102 -2.23 -23.48 1.57
N PRO A 103 -3.09 -24.47 1.86
CA PRO A 103 -2.67 -25.85 2.02
C PRO A 103 -2.46 -26.50 0.64
N PHE A 104 -1.30 -26.25 0.02
CA PHE A 104 -0.95 -26.81 -1.29
C PHE A 104 -0.93 -28.34 -1.26
N LYS A 105 -1.49 -28.98 -2.30
CA LYS A 105 -1.51 -30.44 -2.44
C LYS A 105 -0.20 -30.95 -3.04
N THR A 106 0.44 -30.12 -3.85
CA THR A 106 1.70 -30.47 -4.53
C THR A 106 2.73 -29.34 -4.45
N ALA A 107 4.01 -29.70 -4.56
CA ALA A 107 5.08 -28.72 -4.67
C ALA A 107 4.93 -27.84 -5.92
N ALA A 108 4.43 -28.40 -7.03
CA ALA A 108 4.24 -27.67 -8.28
C ALA A 108 3.22 -26.52 -8.14
N GLU A 109 2.12 -26.72 -7.42
CA GLU A 109 1.14 -25.66 -7.14
C GLU A 109 1.77 -24.51 -6.33
N LYS A 110 2.56 -24.85 -5.30
CA LYS A 110 3.26 -23.87 -4.48
C LYS A 110 4.28 -23.07 -5.30
N MET A 111 5.06 -23.76 -6.15
CA MET A 111 6.05 -23.13 -7.01
C MET A 111 5.40 -22.21 -8.04
N ALA A 112 4.29 -22.61 -8.65
CA ALA A 112 3.55 -21.77 -9.59
C ALA A 112 3.06 -20.45 -8.96
N LEU A 113 2.70 -20.46 -7.67
CA LEU A 113 2.38 -19.23 -6.96
C LEU A 113 3.64 -18.42 -6.60
N LEU A 114 4.71 -19.09 -6.17
CA LEU A 114 6.00 -18.45 -5.83
C LEU A 114 6.61 -17.71 -7.02
N ASP A 115 6.52 -18.29 -8.22
CA ASP A 115 7.06 -17.71 -9.45
C ASP A 115 6.43 -16.34 -9.79
N GLN A 116 5.29 -16.00 -9.20
CA GLN A 116 4.70 -14.67 -9.33
C GLN A 116 5.50 -13.59 -8.58
N SER A 117 6.38 -13.94 -7.64
CA SER A 117 7.21 -13.00 -6.88
C SER A 117 8.05 -12.04 -7.74
N THR A 118 8.26 -12.35 -9.02
CA THR A 118 8.99 -11.48 -9.97
C THR A 118 8.11 -10.41 -10.60
N LYS A 119 6.80 -10.42 -10.35
CA LYS A 119 5.86 -9.44 -10.89
C LYS A 119 6.08 -8.07 -10.22
N PRO A 120 6.09 -6.96 -10.98
CA PRO A 120 6.30 -5.62 -10.42
C PRO A 120 5.32 -5.25 -9.31
N GLU A 121 4.06 -5.66 -9.40
CA GLU A 121 3.03 -5.38 -8.40
C GLU A 121 3.20 -6.16 -7.08
N LEU A 122 4.08 -7.18 -7.07
CA LEU A 122 4.40 -8.02 -5.91
C LEU A 122 5.81 -7.71 -5.37
N ILE A 123 6.36 -6.55 -5.74
CA ILE A 123 7.68 -6.13 -5.28
C ILE A 123 7.72 -6.03 -3.74
N PHE A 124 8.84 -6.43 -3.16
CA PHE A 124 9.09 -6.38 -1.73
C PHE A 124 10.40 -5.68 -1.42
N GLY A 125 10.39 -4.84 -0.39
CA GLY A 125 11.57 -4.30 0.27
C GLY A 125 11.17 -3.90 1.69
N ASN A 126 11.85 -4.43 2.69
CA ASN A 126 11.47 -4.24 4.09
C ASN A 126 12.42 -3.31 4.82
N ASP A 127 12.22 -3.18 6.13
CA ASP A 127 13.01 -2.36 7.04
C ASP A 127 14.54 -2.60 7.01
N ALA A 128 14.98 -3.78 6.55
CA ALA A 128 16.41 -4.08 6.43
C ALA A 128 17.04 -3.41 5.20
N ASP A 129 16.23 -3.13 4.18
CA ASP A 129 16.64 -2.47 2.95
C ASP A 129 16.45 -0.94 3.01
N ASP A 130 15.69 -0.42 3.99
CA ASP A 130 15.50 1.02 4.26
C ASP A 130 16.76 1.70 4.84
N MET A 131 17.12 2.86 4.26
CA MET A 131 18.19 3.77 4.69
C MET A 131 17.91 4.45 6.04
N ARG A 132 17.71 3.67 7.10
CA ARG A 132 17.58 4.17 8.49
C ARG A 132 18.81 4.94 8.99
N SER A 133 19.98 4.75 8.37
CA SER A 133 21.22 5.47 8.65
C SER A 133 22.17 5.43 7.44
N PRO A 134 23.05 6.45 7.26
CA PRO A 134 24.02 6.47 6.16
C PRO A 134 24.87 5.20 6.10
N GLY A 135 24.93 4.56 4.93
CA GLY A 135 25.78 3.38 4.67
C GLY A 135 25.19 2.03 5.11
N LYS A 136 23.93 1.97 5.57
CA LYS A 136 23.28 0.72 5.99
C LYS A 136 22.39 0.07 4.94
N ALA A 137 21.86 0.83 4.00
CA ALA A 137 20.93 0.29 3.02
C ALA A 137 21.54 0.21 1.62
N ILE A 138 20.99 -0.73 0.87
CA ILE A 138 21.49 -1.15 -0.43
C ILE A 138 20.70 -0.48 -1.56
N ASP A 139 19.41 -0.19 -1.34
CA ASP A 139 18.52 0.35 -2.37
C ASP A 139 17.85 1.65 -1.91
N PRO A 140 18.14 2.80 -2.53
CA PRO A 140 17.54 4.09 -2.17
C PRO A 140 16.05 4.21 -2.52
N ARG A 141 15.46 3.15 -3.08
CA ARG A 141 14.03 3.04 -3.39
C ARG A 141 13.27 2.28 -2.29
N VAL A 142 13.92 1.91 -1.19
CA VAL A 142 13.30 1.32 0.01
C VAL A 142 13.46 2.29 1.17
#